data_AF-A0A7V1GHG2-F1
#
_entry.id   AF-A0A7V1GHG2-F1
#
_cell.length_a   1.000
_cell.length_b   1.000
_cell.length_c   1.000
_cell.angle_alpha   90.00
_cell.angle_beta   90.00
_cell.angle_gamma   90.00
#
_symmetry.space_group_name_H-M   'P 1'
#
loop_
_entity.id
_entity.type
_entity.pdbx_description
1 polymer ?
#
loop_
_entity_poly.entity_id
_entity_poly.type
_entity_poly.pdbx_seq_one_letter_code
_entity_poly.pdbx_strand_id
1 'polypeptide(L)'
;MNHRLLRYLGPYAPIVSFFIMGLALLSLSRVALVLWKFERVSAVDGIGFVLLQGVRADVIILSFIVLLPTLLAPLLSLSALVKKYWEPVLAVWLTGSLILLVFMELSTPSFINDYDTRPDRLYLEYLKYPAEVVSTLFKAYTL
;
A
#
# COMPACT_ATOMS: atom_id res chain seq x y z
N MET A 1 14.54 -12.65 -7.74
CA MET A 1 14.20 -13.16 -6.39
C MET A 1 14.11 -14.68 -6.45
N ASN A 2 14.97 -15.42 -5.74
CA ASN A 2 15.13 -16.87 -5.90
C ASN A 2 13.83 -17.65 -5.61
N HIS A 3 13.17 -18.19 -6.64
CA HIS A 3 11.94 -18.99 -6.54
C HIS A 3 12.04 -20.21 -5.59
N ARG A 4 13.26 -20.62 -5.22
CA ARG A 4 13.50 -21.74 -4.30
C ARG A 4 13.16 -21.42 -2.83
N LEU A 5 13.39 -20.18 -2.37
CA LEU A 5 13.13 -19.79 -0.97
C LEU A 5 11.63 -19.70 -0.66
N LEU A 6 10.84 -19.18 -1.62
CA LEU A 6 9.39 -19.07 -1.49
C LEU A 6 8.70 -20.45 -1.43
N ARG A 7 9.30 -21.47 -2.04
CA ARG A 7 8.77 -22.84 -2.04
C ARG A 7 8.76 -23.48 -0.65
N TYR A 8 9.65 -23.04 0.26
CA TYR A 8 9.71 -23.52 1.64
C TYR A 8 8.61 -22.94 2.55
N LEU A 9 8.00 -21.81 2.17
CA LEU A 9 6.97 -21.14 2.97
C LEU A 9 5.57 -21.71 2.75
N GLY A 10 5.41 -22.67 1.82
CA GLY A 10 4.14 -23.35 1.58
C GLY A 10 2.99 -22.37 1.26
N PRO A 11 1.83 -22.46 1.94
CA PRO A 11 0.69 -21.56 1.72
C PRO A 11 0.96 -20.07 2.00
N TYR A 12 2.01 -19.73 2.76
CA TYR A 12 2.35 -18.35 3.14
C TYR A 12 3.23 -17.63 2.12
N ALA A 13 3.78 -18.34 1.13
CA ALA A 13 4.65 -17.79 0.11
C ALA A 13 4.10 -16.53 -0.60
N PRO A 14 2.84 -16.49 -1.09
CA PRO A 14 2.30 -15.29 -1.73
C PRO A 14 2.14 -14.11 -0.77
N ILE A 15 1.84 -14.39 0.51
CA ILE A 15 1.66 -13.37 1.55
C ILE A 15 3.00 -12.70 1.86
N VAL A 16 4.06 -13.49 2.08
CA VAL A 16 5.40 -12.97 2.35
C VAL A 16 5.94 -12.20 1.15
N SER A 17 5.70 -12.69 -0.07
CA SER A 17 6.10 -11.99 -1.31
C SER A 17 5.43 -10.63 -1.43
N PHE A 18 4.11 -10.57 -1.18
CA PHE A 18 3.36 -9.32 -1.14
C PHE A 18 3.91 -8.37 -0.10
N PHE A 19 4.18 -8.85 1.12
CA PHE A 19 4.67 -8.02 2.22
C PHE A 19 6.02 -7.37 1.89
N ILE A 20 6.98 -8.15 1.38
CA ILE A 20 8.31 -7.63 1.00
C ILE A 20 8.18 -6.63 -0.15
N MET A 21 7.39 -6.95 -1.17
CA MET A 21 7.19 -6.09 -2.34
C MET A 21 6.51 -4.77 -1.96
N GLY A 22 5.46 -4.83 -1.12
CA GLY A 22 4.76 -3.66 -0.62
C GLY A 22 5.68 -2.77 0.23
N LEU A 23 6.49 -3.37 1.12
CA LEU A 23 7.41 -2.61 1.96
C LEU A 23 8.49 -1.91 1.12
N ALA A 24 9.04 -2.60 0.12
CA ALA A 24 10.00 -2.02 -0.81
C ALA A 24 9.39 -0.86 -1.60
N LEU A 25 8.16 -1.04 -2.13
CA LEU A 25 7.45 -0.03 -2.90
C LEU A 25 7.17 1.23 -2.08
N LEU A 26 6.62 1.09 -0.86
CA LEU A 26 6.32 2.22 0.02
C LEU A 26 7.60 2.93 0.49
N SER A 27 8.65 2.18 0.77
CA SER A 27 9.95 2.75 1.15
C SER A 27 10.58 3.56 0.00
N LEU A 28 10.52 3.02 -1.22
CA LEU A 28 11.01 3.73 -2.41
C LEU A 28 10.20 5.00 -2.70
N SER A 29 8.86 4.92 -2.61
CA SER A 29 7.99 6.11 -2.74
C SER A 29 8.39 7.18 -1.73
N ARG A 30 8.60 6.79 -0.46
CA ARG A 30 8.98 7.74 0.59
C ARG A 30 10.33 8.39 0.33
N VAL A 31 11.33 7.62 -0.09
CA VAL A 31 12.65 8.20 -0.44
C VAL A 31 12.51 9.20 -1.58
N ALA A 32 11.72 8.88 -2.61
CA ALA A 32 11.45 9.81 -3.71
C ALA A 32 10.76 11.10 -3.23
N LEU A 33 9.78 11.00 -2.33
CA LEU A 33 9.10 12.17 -1.75
C LEU A 33 10.02 13.01 -0.86
N VAL A 34 10.88 12.38 -0.06
CA VAL A 34 11.87 13.09 0.77
C VAL A 34 12.89 13.81 -0.10
N LEU A 35 13.34 13.20 -1.20
CA LEU A 35 14.22 13.85 -2.17
C LEU A 35 13.52 15.03 -2.85
N TRP A 36 12.23 14.90 -3.16
CA TRP A 36 11.45 15.99 -3.77
C TRP A 36 11.22 17.16 -2.81
N LYS A 37 10.96 16.90 -1.52
CA LYS A 37 10.76 17.93 -0.48
C LYS A 37 12.00 18.12 0.41
N PHE A 38 13.20 17.89 -0.14
CA PHE A 38 14.43 17.81 0.64
C PHE A 38 14.69 19.07 1.48
N GLU A 39 14.56 20.26 0.90
CA GLU A 39 14.75 21.54 1.61
C GLU A 39 13.82 21.69 2.82
N ARG A 40 12.57 21.21 2.69
CA ARG A 40 11.57 21.28 3.74
C ARG A 40 11.87 20.31 4.89
N VAL A 41 12.35 19.10 4.57
CA VAL A 41 12.63 18.07 5.57
C VAL A 41 13.96 18.31 6.28
N SER A 42 14.96 18.83 5.58
CA SER A 42 16.26 19.18 6.15
C SER A 42 16.19 20.40 7.08
N ALA A 43 15.30 21.36 6.81
CA ALA A 43 15.09 22.54 7.65
C ALA A 43 14.68 22.20 9.11
N VAL A 44 14.18 20.99 9.36
CA VAL A 44 13.77 20.52 10.69
C VAL A 44 14.55 19.30 11.17
N ASP A 45 15.68 18.96 10.53
CA ASP A 45 16.45 17.72 10.77
C ASP A 45 15.59 16.45 10.80
N GLY A 46 14.48 16.47 10.04
CA GLY A 46 13.41 15.48 10.12
C GLY A 46 13.64 14.20 9.34
N ILE A 47 14.74 14.08 8.59
CA ILE A 47 14.95 12.99 7.62
C ILE A 47 14.88 11.61 8.31
N GLY A 48 15.64 11.43 9.40
CA GLY A 48 15.64 10.17 10.14
C GLY A 48 14.27 9.85 10.76
N PHE A 49 13.60 10.87 11.30
CA PHE A 49 12.26 10.71 11.89
C PHE A 49 11.23 10.31 10.83
N VAL A 50 11.19 10.98 9.68
CA VAL A 50 10.28 10.69 8.57
C VAL A 50 10.49 9.28 8.03
N LEU A 51 11.74 8.83 7.87
CA LEU A 51 12.03 7.48 7.39
C LEU A 51 11.66 6.41 8.41
N LEU A 52 12.03 6.57 9.69
CA LEU A 52 11.73 5.56 10.73
C LEU A 52 10.23 5.48 11.04
N GLN A 53 9.57 6.62 11.24
CA GLN A 53 8.13 6.67 11.46
C GLN A 53 7.37 6.19 10.23
N GLY A 54 7.90 6.51 9.06
CA GLY A 54 7.39 6.03 7.79
C GLY A 54 7.40 4.50 7.70
N VAL A 55 8.55 3.86 7.91
CA VAL A 55 8.67 2.40 7.83
C VAL A 55 7.79 1.74 8.89
N ARG A 56 7.70 2.31 10.10
CA ARG A 56 6.79 1.84 11.14
C ARG A 56 5.34 1.83 10.67
N ALA A 57 4.89 2.92 10.05
CA ALA A 57 3.52 3.02 9.52
C ALA A 57 3.28 2.01 8.39
N ASP A 58 4.25 1.84 7.48
CA ASP A 58 4.14 0.88 6.37
C ASP A 58 4.00 -0.56 6.89
N VAL A 59 4.81 -0.93 7.88
CA VAL A 59 4.72 -2.24 8.53
C VAL A 59 3.33 -2.44 9.14
N ILE A 60 2.79 -1.44 9.84
CA ILE A 60 1.45 -1.53 10.43
C ILE A 60 0.39 -1.76 9.35
N ILE A 61 0.38 -0.95 8.28
CA ILE A 61 -0.61 -1.05 7.20
C ILE A 61 -0.51 -2.41 6.50
N LEU A 62 0.70 -2.82 6.12
CA LEU A 62 0.93 -4.11 5.47
C LEU A 62 0.52 -5.27 6.37
N SER A 63 0.84 -5.21 7.67
CA SER A 63 0.41 -6.19 8.67
C SER A 63 -1.11 -6.29 8.75
N PHE A 64 -1.84 -5.17 8.72
CA PHE A 64 -3.30 -5.19 8.69
C PHE A 64 -3.85 -5.87 7.43
N ILE A 65 -3.28 -5.58 6.26
CA ILE A 65 -3.71 -6.17 4.98
C ILE A 65 -3.49 -7.69 4.97
N VAL A 66 -2.36 -8.16 5.48
CA VAL A 66 -2.02 -9.59 5.46
C VAL A 66 -2.57 -10.38 6.66
N LEU A 67 -3.08 -9.71 7.70
CA LEU A 67 -3.59 -10.37 8.91
C LEU A 67 -4.66 -11.43 8.58
N LEU A 68 -5.70 -11.03 7.85
CA LEU A 68 -6.79 -11.92 7.43
C LEU A 68 -6.28 -13.10 6.58
N PRO A 69 -5.54 -12.87 5.47
CA PRO A 69 -4.90 -13.94 4.71
C PRO A 69 -4.06 -14.91 5.54
N THR A 70 -3.31 -14.39 6.51
CA THR A 70 -2.37 -15.19 7.32
C THR A 70 -3.12 -16.08 8.31
N LEU A 71 -4.17 -15.56 8.94
CA LEU A 71 -5.02 -16.34 9.85
C LEU A 71 -5.80 -17.44 9.13
N LEU A 72 -6.17 -17.21 7.87
CA LEU A 72 -6.93 -18.16 7.08
C LEU A 72 -6.04 -19.20 6.37
N ALA A 73 -4.74 -18.93 6.22
CA ALA A 73 -3.78 -19.81 5.55
C ALA A 73 -3.73 -21.27 6.08
N PRO A 74 -3.78 -21.55 7.40
CA PRO A 74 -3.87 -22.92 7.91
C PRO A 74 -5.14 -23.65 7.48
N LEU A 75 -6.29 -22.95 7.43
CA LEU A 75 -7.57 -23.55 7.03
C LEU A 75 -7.55 -24.03 5.57
N LEU A 76 -6.69 -23.44 4.74
CA LEU A 76 -6.50 -23.82 3.34
C LEU A 76 -5.82 -25.18 3.18
N SER A 77 -5.05 -25.57 4.20
CA SER A 77 -4.34 -26.85 4.19
C SER A 77 -5.26 -28.04 4.51
N LEU A 78 -6.49 -27.79 4.98
CA LEU A 78 -7.43 -28.84 5.41
C LEU A 78 -8.05 -29.63 4.25
N SER A 79 -8.26 -29.02 3.08
CA SER A 79 -8.82 -29.74 1.93
C SER A 79 -8.44 -29.13 0.58
N ALA A 80 -8.32 -29.99 -0.43
CA ALA A 80 -8.03 -29.59 -1.80
C ALA A 80 -9.15 -28.72 -2.41
N LEU A 81 -10.40 -28.93 -2.00
CA LEU A 81 -11.54 -28.11 -2.44
C LEU A 81 -11.46 -26.69 -1.89
N VAL A 82 -11.20 -26.52 -0.59
CA VAL A 82 -11.03 -25.20 0.03
C VAL A 82 -9.86 -24.45 -0.59
N LYS A 83 -8.73 -25.14 -0.81
CA LYS A 83 -7.57 -24.56 -1.49
C LYS A 83 -7.90 -24.03 -2.89
N LYS A 84 -8.63 -24.81 -3.70
CA LYS A 84 -9.00 -24.44 -5.08
C LYS A 84 -9.78 -23.12 -5.18
N TYR A 85 -10.70 -22.88 -4.25
CA TYR A 85 -11.49 -21.65 -4.23
C TYR A 85 -10.78 -20.49 -3.54
N TRP A 86 -9.91 -20.78 -2.57
CA TRP A 86 -9.25 -19.74 -1.81
C TRP A 86 -8.06 -19.09 -2.52
N GLU A 87 -7.27 -19.86 -3.27
CA GLU A 87 -6.14 -19.31 -4.03
C GLU A 87 -6.49 -18.11 -4.92
N PRO A 88 -7.57 -18.14 -5.73
CA PRO A 88 -7.96 -16.98 -6.53
C PRO A 88 -8.47 -15.82 -5.66
N VAL A 89 -9.17 -16.08 -4.55
CA VAL A 89 -9.62 -15.04 -3.62
C VAL A 89 -8.42 -14.33 -2.98
N LEU A 90 -7.42 -15.10 -2.53
CA LEU A 90 -6.18 -14.57 -1.99
C LEU A 90 -5.42 -13.75 -3.03
N ALA A 91 -5.34 -14.22 -4.28
CA ALA A 91 -4.69 -13.49 -5.36
C ALA A 91 -5.39 -12.16 -5.64
N VAL A 92 -6.71 -12.14 -5.71
CA VAL A 92 -7.50 -10.91 -5.90
C VAL A 92 -7.34 -9.97 -4.72
N TRP A 93 -7.36 -10.48 -3.48
CA TRP A 93 -7.16 -9.67 -2.27
C TRP A 93 -5.80 -8.99 -2.26
N LEU A 94 -4.72 -9.74 -2.46
CA LEU A 94 -3.36 -9.20 -2.46
C LEU A 94 -3.12 -8.24 -3.62
N THR A 95 -3.60 -8.60 -4.83
CA THR A 95 -3.44 -7.74 -6.01
C THR A 95 -4.25 -6.46 -5.88
N GLY A 96 -5.51 -6.55 -5.44
CA GLY A 96 -6.37 -5.39 -5.20
C GLY A 96 -5.80 -4.48 -4.11
N SER A 97 -5.25 -5.04 -3.04
CA SER A 97 -4.56 -4.28 -1.99
C SER A 97 -3.31 -3.58 -2.52
N LEU A 98 -2.53 -4.23 -3.38
CA LEU A 98 -1.35 -3.62 -3.99
C LEU A 98 -1.74 -2.45 -4.91
N ILE A 99 -2.75 -2.66 -5.75
CA ILE A 99 -3.27 -1.61 -6.64
C ILE A 99 -3.74 -0.41 -5.81
N LEU A 100 -4.47 -0.66 -4.72
CA LEU A 100 -4.92 0.40 -3.82
C LEU A 100 -3.75 1.15 -3.20
N LEU A 101 -2.73 0.45 -2.70
CA LEU A 101 -1.52 1.09 -2.14
C LEU A 101 -0.79 1.96 -3.17
N VAL A 102 -0.62 1.45 -4.40
CA VAL A 102 0.01 2.20 -5.49
C VAL A 102 -0.80 3.43 -5.84
N PHE A 103 -2.12 3.28 -5.95
CA PHE A 103 -3.02 4.39 -6.24
C PHE A 103 -2.95 5.50 -5.17
N MET A 104 -2.90 5.12 -3.89
CA MET A 104 -2.74 6.08 -2.78
C MET A 104 -1.37 6.79 -2.82
N GLU A 105 -0.30 6.09 -3.18
CA GLU A 105 1.01 6.73 -3.32
C GLU A 105 1.09 7.63 -4.57
N LEU A 106 0.39 7.29 -5.65
CA LEU A 106 0.30 8.16 -6.83
C LEU A 106 -0.50 9.44 -6.58
N SER A 107 -1.49 9.41 -5.69
CA SER A 107 -2.22 10.62 -5.29
C SER A 107 -1.47 11.49 -4.27
N THR A 108 -0.44 10.92 -3.63
CA THR A 108 0.33 11.60 -2.56
C THR A 108 0.98 12.92 -2.99
N PRO A 109 1.65 13.04 -4.16
CA PRO A 109 2.22 14.31 -4.60
C PRO A 109 1.18 15.44 -4.74
N SER A 110 0.00 15.13 -5.29
CA SER A 110 -1.08 16.11 -5.42
C SER A 110 -1.59 16.53 -4.04
N PHE A 111 -1.82 15.55 -3.16
CA PHE A 111 -2.32 15.80 -1.81
C PHE A 111 -1.34 16.62 -0.96
N ILE A 112 -0.03 16.40 -1.12
CA ILE A 112 1.00 17.20 -0.45
C ILE A 112 1.00 18.65 -0.95
N ASN A 113 0.72 18.91 -2.24
CA ASN A 113 0.68 20.27 -2.74
C ASN A 113 -0.56 21.03 -2.24
N ASP A 114 -1.70 20.36 -2.16
CA ASP A 114 -2.98 21.00 -1.82
C ASP A 114 -3.24 21.05 -0.31
N TYR A 115 -2.85 20.01 0.42
CA TYR A 115 -3.17 19.80 1.84
C TYR A 115 -1.95 19.59 2.73
N ASP A 116 -0.73 19.55 2.17
CA ASP A 116 0.54 19.37 2.90
C ASP A 116 0.61 18.07 3.72
N THR A 117 -0.28 17.12 3.42
CA THR A 117 -0.42 15.83 4.10
C THR A 117 -0.51 14.70 3.08
N ARG A 118 -0.23 13.48 3.53
CA ARG A 118 -0.45 12.26 2.74
C ARG A 118 -1.94 11.89 2.73
N PRO A 119 -2.42 11.15 1.71
CA PRO A 119 -3.80 10.67 1.66
C PRO A 119 -4.16 9.85 2.91
N ASP A 120 -5.06 10.40 3.72
CA ASP A 120 -5.51 9.83 4.99
C ASP A 120 -7.05 9.77 5.07
N ARG A 121 -7.65 9.96 6.26
CA ARG A 121 -9.11 10.04 6.41
C ARG A 121 -9.73 11.15 5.54
N LEU A 122 -9.04 12.27 5.33
CA LEU A 122 -9.54 13.36 4.48
C LEU A 122 -9.73 12.87 3.04
N TYR A 123 -8.82 12.04 2.54
CA TYR A 123 -8.92 11.45 1.21
C TYR A 123 -10.21 10.61 1.04
N LEU A 124 -10.54 9.80 2.05
CA LEU A 124 -11.78 9.01 2.04
C LEU A 124 -13.03 9.88 2.15
N GLU A 125 -12.94 11.01 2.86
CA GLU A 125 -14.03 11.96 2.98
C GLU A 125 -14.33 12.64 1.65
N TYR A 126 -13.31 12.98 0.85
CA TYR A 126 -13.50 13.44 -0.53
C TYR A 126 -14.12 12.36 -1.43
N LEU A 127 -13.66 11.11 -1.31
CA LEU A 127 -14.22 9.99 -2.08
C LEU A 127 -15.68 9.66 -1.74
N LYS A 128 -16.18 10.11 -0.58
CA LYS A 128 -17.59 9.97 -0.19
C LYS A 128 -18.52 10.80 -1.07
N TYR A 129 -18.00 11.83 -1.75
CA TYR A 129 -18.72 12.70 -2.67
C TYR A 129 -18.19 12.54 -4.11
N PRO A 130 -18.27 11.33 -4.70
CA PRO A 130 -17.57 11.03 -5.95
C PRO A 130 -18.09 11.84 -7.14
N ALA A 131 -19.37 12.21 -7.14
CA ALA A 131 -19.96 13.04 -8.19
C ALA A 131 -19.34 14.45 -8.23
N GLU A 132 -19.08 15.04 -7.07
CA GLU A 132 -18.49 16.37 -6.95
C GLU A 132 -17.01 16.35 -7.32
N VAL A 133 -16.28 15.32 -6.87
CA VAL A 133 -14.86 15.12 -7.19
C VAL A 133 -14.66 14.88 -8.68
N VAL A 134 -15.45 14.01 -9.31
CA VAL A 134 -15.36 13.75 -10.76
C VAL A 134 -15.71 15.00 -11.56
N SER A 135 -16.73 15.77 -11.15
CA SER A 135 -17.10 17.01 -11.85
C SER A 135 -16.02 18.09 -11.77
N THR A 136 -15.32 18.19 -10.62
CA THR A 136 -14.23 19.13 -10.40
C THR A 136 -12.98 18.72 -11.18
N LEU A 137 -12.64 17.43 -11.17
CA LEU A 137 -11.53 16.89 -11.96
C LEU A 137 -11.78 17.04 -13.46
N PHE A 138 -13.00 16.77 -13.93
CA PHE A 138 -13.35 16.93 -15.34
C PHE A 138 -13.18 18.39 -15.76
N LYS A 139 -13.70 19.35 -14.98
CA LYS A 139 -13.53 20.80 -15.25
C LYS A 139 -12.07 21.27 -15.19
N ALA A 140 -11.25 20.70 -14.31
CA ALA A 140 -9.86 21.09 -14.14
C ALA A 140 -8.95 20.56 -15.26
N TYR A 141 -9.28 19.42 -15.86
CA TYR A 141 -8.46 18.76 -16.88
C TYR A 141 -9.01 18.84 -18.31
N THR A 142 -10.28 19.21 -18.52
CA THR A 142 -10.76 19.62 -19.85
C THR A 142 -10.41 21.08 -20.11
N LEU A 143 -9.17 21.31 -20.56
CA LEU A 143 -8.77 22.47 -21.36
C LEU A 143 -8.65 22.03 -22.81
#